data_AF-A0A916YS49-F1
#
_entry.id   AF-A0A916YS49-F1
#
_cell.length_a   1.000
_cell.length_b   1.000
_cell.length_c   1.000
_cell.angle_alpha   90.00
_cell.angle_beta   90.00
_cell.angle_gamma   90.00
#
_symmetry.space_group_name_H-M   'P 1'
#
loop_
_entity.id
_entity.type
_entity.pdbx_description
1 polymer ?
#
loop_
_entity_poly.entity_id
_entity_poly.type
_entity_poly.pdbx_seq_one_letter_code
_entity_poly.pdbx_strand_id
1 'polypeptide(L)'
;MEMIGDNHVHIEYGSPSVRGRNIWNGLVAYNQVWSTGAHNATWIDFSKDVIIEGKLIPKGKYGFFTIPNKDKWVLILSKTWNMHLADDYKQENDAIRVEVVPIKNKNLTEALTYEVIAKNKNKGLIKVTWEYLSVSLEFENK
;
A
#
# COMPACT_ATOMS: atom_id res chain seq x y z
N MET A 1 10.04 -8.97 -2.55
CA MET A 1 10.56 -9.25 -1.20
C MET A 1 11.88 -8.53 -1.11
N GLU A 2 12.03 -7.63 -0.15
CA GLU A 2 13.21 -6.77 -0.06
C GLU A 2 13.68 -6.67 1.39
N MET A 3 14.97 -6.39 1.56
CA MET A 3 15.60 -6.26 2.88
C MET A 3 15.93 -4.80 3.15
N ILE A 4 15.36 -4.25 4.23
CA ILE A 4 15.71 -2.93 4.75
C ILE A 4 16.44 -3.15 6.07
N GLY A 5 17.76 -3.01 6.07
CA GLY A 5 18.58 -3.37 7.24
C GLY A 5 18.48 -4.87 7.55
N ASP A 6 17.94 -5.24 8.70
CA ASP A 6 17.63 -6.61 9.09
C ASP A 6 16.12 -6.93 9.05
N ASN A 7 15.30 -5.98 8.59
CA ASN A 7 13.87 -6.17 8.39
C ASN A 7 13.59 -6.67 6.99
N HIS A 8 12.87 -7.78 6.93
CA HIS A 8 12.48 -8.44 5.71
C HIS A 8 11.04 -8.07 5.39
N VAL A 9 10.86 -7.32 4.30
CA VAL A 9 9.55 -6.80 3.89
C VAL A 9 9.06 -7.57 2.68
N HIS A 10 7.98 -8.33 2.89
CA HIS A 10 7.32 -9.09 1.85
C HIS A 10 5.99 -8.42 1.51
N ILE A 11 5.75 -8.17 0.23
CA ILE A 11 4.45 -7.69 -0.25
C ILE A 11 3.91 -8.72 -1.25
N GLU A 12 2.70 -9.20 -1.02
CA GLU A 12 1.96 -10.00 -1.99
C GLU A 12 0.75 -9.21 -2.45
N TYR A 13 0.62 -9.08 -3.78
CA TYR A 13 -0.38 -8.24 -4.40
C TYR A 13 -0.78 -8.83 -5.75
N GLY A 14 -2.04 -8.59 -6.15
CA GLY A 14 -2.46 -8.77 -7.52
C GLY A 14 -2.05 -7.55 -8.35
N SER A 15 -1.53 -7.76 -9.56
CA SER A 15 -1.07 -6.71 -10.48
C SER A 15 -2.06 -6.49 -11.65
N PRO A 16 -3.19 -5.78 -11.45
CA PRO A 16 -4.08 -5.44 -12.55
C PRO A 16 -3.42 -4.50 -13.55
N SER A 17 -3.74 -4.66 -14.83
CA SER A 17 -3.23 -3.79 -15.90
C SER A 17 -4.23 -2.69 -16.27
N VAL A 18 -3.79 -1.55 -16.79
CA VAL A 18 -4.68 -0.44 -17.18
C VAL A 18 -5.60 -0.84 -18.34
N ARG A 19 -5.03 -1.42 -19.40
CA ARG A 19 -5.72 -1.88 -20.62
C ARG A 19 -6.61 -0.81 -21.27
N GLY A 20 -6.14 0.44 -21.26
CA GLY A 20 -6.88 1.59 -21.81
C GLY A 20 -8.15 1.98 -21.05
N ARG A 21 -8.37 1.45 -19.84
CA ARG A 21 -9.53 1.76 -19.01
C ARG A 21 -9.30 3.03 -18.19
N ASN A 22 -10.38 3.72 -17.84
CA ASN A 22 -10.32 4.79 -16.84
C ASN A 22 -10.17 4.17 -15.44
N ILE A 23 -9.00 4.36 -14.83
CA ILE A 23 -8.68 3.74 -13.54
C ILE A 23 -9.29 4.53 -12.40
N TRP A 24 -8.99 5.82 -12.31
CA TRP A 24 -9.39 6.65 -11.18
C TRP A 24 -10.79 7.23 -11.37
N ASN A 25 -11.67 7.03 -10.38
CA ASN A 25 -13.09 7.34 -10.47
C ASN A 25 -13.81 6.60 -11.63
N GLY A 26 -13.28 5.44 -12.02
CA GLY A 26 -13.87 4.53 -12.99
C GLY A 26 -13.82 3.11 -12.44
N LEU A 27 -12.71 2.42 -12.66
CA LEU A 27 -12.47 1.09 -12.09
C LEU A 27 -12.22 1.11 -10.58
N VAL A 28 -11.51 2.14 -10.09
CA VAL A 28 -11.30 2.40 -8.67
C VAL A 28 -12.09 3.66 -8.30
N ALA A 29 -13.13 3.50 -7.50
CA ALA A 29 -13.96 4.61 -7.04
C ALA A 29 -13.21 5.47 -6.02
N TYR A 30 -13.42 6.78 -6.09
CA TYR A 30 -12.92 7.69 -5.05
C TYR A 30 -13.73 7.58 -3.76
N ASN A 31 -13.08 7.88 -2.64
CA ASN A 31 -13.65 7.83 -1.29
C ASN A 31 -14.17 6.45 -0.88
N GLN A 32 -13.73 5.40 -1.56
CA GLN A 32 -14.03 4.02 -1.22
C GLN A 32 -12.74 3.26 -0.89
N VAL A 33 -12.86 2.30 0.02
CA VAL A 33 -11.76 1.42 0.38
C VAL A 33 -11.48 0.49 -0.80
N TRP A 34 -10.21 0.43 -1.19
CA TRP A 34 -9.71 -0.45 -2.22
C TRP A 34 -8.58 -1.30 -1.66
N SER A 35 -8.58 -2.59 -1.98
CA SER A 35 -7.53 -3.55 -1.63
C SER A 35 -6.17 -3.27 -2.29
N THR A 36 -6.10 -2.23 -3.11
CA THR A 36 -4.88 -1.79 -3.78
C THR A 36 -4.23 -2.94 -4.55
N GLY A 37 -5.05 -3.74 -5.21
CA GLY A 37 -4.65 -5.01 -5.82
C GLY A 37 -5.81 -5.63 -6.58
N ALA A 38 -5.67 -6.89 -6.95
CA ALA A 38 -6.70 -7.67 -7.63
C ALA A 38 -6.79 -9.09 -7.04
N HIS A 39 -7.99 -9.68 -7.12
CA HIS A 39 -8.37 -10.99 -6.58
C HIS A 39 -8.29 -11.09 -5.05
N ASN A 40 -7.11 -11.03 -4.45
CA ASN A 40 -6.93 -11.07 -3.00
C ASN A 40 -6.57 -9.68 -2.47
N ALA A 41 -6.84 -9.47 -1.18
CA ALA A 41 -6.32 -8.30 -0.48
C ALA A 41 -4.79 -8.28 -0.57
N THR A 42 -4.23 -7.13 -0.95
CA THR A 42 -2.77 -6.95 -0.86
C THR A 42 -2.39 -7.03 0.60
N TRP A 43 -1.29 -7.71 0.90
CA TRP A 43 -0.75 -7.76 2.25
C TRP A 43 0.75 -7.48 2.28
N ILE A 44 1.18 -6.94 3.41
CA ILE A 44 2.57 -6.61 3.72
C ILE A 44 2.95 -7.35 4.99
N ASP A 45 4.07 -8.07 4.96
CA ASP A 45 4.65 -8.77 6.10
C ASP A 45 5.96 -8.08 6.48
N PHE A 46 6.05 -7.65 7.73
CA PHE A 46 7.27 -7.11 8.32
C PHE A 46 7.86 -8.15 9.29
N SER A 47 9.12 -8.55 9.11
CA SER A 47 9.77 -9.47 10.04
C SER A 47 10.21 -8.81 11.35
N LYS A 48 10.27 -7.47 11.37
CA LYS A 48 10.60 -6.64 12.53
C LYS A 48 9.51 -5.61 12.82
N ASP A 49 9.51 -5.12 14.05
CA ASP A 49 8.67 -4.00 14.44
C ASP A 49 9.09 -2.75 13.65
N VAL A 50 8.11 -2.01 13.16
CA VAL A 50 8.34 -0.79 12.39
C VAL A 50 7.61 0.38 13.02
N ILE A 51 8.08 1.58 12.74
CA ILE A 51 7.48 2.85 13.10
C ILE A 51 6.96 3.49 11.82
N ILE A 52 5.68 3.85 11.81
CA ILE A 52 5.02 4.52 10.70
C ILE A 52 4.30 5.75 11.28
N GLU A 53 4.58 6.94 10.78
CA GLU A 53 4.05 8.21 11.32
C GLU A 53 4.21 8.33 12.85
N GLY A 54 5.35 7.88 13.39
CA GLY A 54 5.63 7.88 14.83
C GLY A 54 4.90 6.81 15.65
N LYS A 55 4.03 5.99 15.03
CA LYS A 55 3.33 4.89 15.70
C LYS A 55 4.07 3.57 15.54
N LEU A 56 4.24 2.84 16.64
CA LEU A 56 4.76 1.49 16.63
C LEU A 56 3.77 0.50 16.01
N ILE A 57 4.21 -0.21 14.98
CA ILE A 57 3.52 -1.31 14.33
C ILE A 57 4.33 -2.58 14.61
N PRO A 58 3.81 -3.53 15.41
CA PRO A 58 4.50 -4.79 15.67
C PRO A 58 4.79 -5.57 14.39
N LYS A 59 5.82 -6.40 14.39
CA LYS A 59 6.08 -7.34 13.29
C LYS A 59 4.87 -8.23 12.98
N GLY A 60 4.73 -8.61 11.71
CA GLY A 60 3.67 -9.49 11.22
C GLY A 60 3.02 -9.01 9.94
N LYS A 61 1.94 -9.71 9.58
CA LYS A 61 1.18 -9.49 8.35
C LYS A 61 0.04 -8.49 8.54
N TYR A 62 -0.07 -7.57 7.60
CA TYR A 62 -1.08 -6.53 7.55
C TYR A 62 -1.68 -6.43 6.15
N GLY A 63 -2.99 -6.26 6.07
CA GLY A 63 -3.68 -5.96 4.81
C GLY A 63 -3.39 -4.52 4.44
N PHE A 64 -3.04 -4.28 3.19
CA PHE A 64 -2.76 -2.96 2.67
C PHE A 64 -3.94 -2.48 1.83
N PHE A 65 -4.61 -1.45 2.33
CA PHE A 65 -5.76 -0.85 1.68
C PHE A 65 -5.49 0.63 1.42
N THR A 66 -6.19 1.19 0.45
CA THR A 66 -6.15 2.61 0.16
C THR A 66 -7.55 3.18 -0.01
N ILE A 67 -7.69 4.47 0.29
CA ILE A 67 -8.88 5.25 -0.06
C ILE A 67 -8.40 6.35 -1.01
N PRO A 68 -8.53 6.14 -2.33
CA PRO A 68 -8.14 7.14 -3.32
C PRO A 68 -9.09 8.35 -3.32
N ASN A 69 -8.52 9.52 -3.56
CA ASN A 69 -9.26 10.76 -3.86
C ASN A 69 -8.46 11.54 -4.93
N LYS A 70 -9.03 12.64 -5.42
CA LYS A 70 -8.38 13.59 -6.33
C LYS A 70 -7.16 14.25 -5.72
N ASP A 71 -7.24 14.64 -4.44
CA ASP A 71 -6.21 15.49 -3.82
C ASP A 71 -5.30 14.72 -2.86
N LYS A 72 -5.88 13.85 -2.02
CA LYS A 72 -5.18 13.11 -0.98
C LYS A 72 -5.66 11.67 -0.91
N TRP A 73 -4.76 10.74 -0.66
CA TRP A 73 -5.09 9.35 -0.44
C TRP A 73 -4.89 8.99 1.02
N VAL A 74 -5.69 8.06 1.51
CA VAL A 74 -5.45 7.43 2.80
C VAL A 74 -4.85 6.06 2.54
N LEU A 75 -3.63 5.81 3.02
CA LEU A 75 -3.02 4.48 3.06
C LEU A 75 -3.36 3.83 4.39
N ILE A 76 -3.70 2.55 4.36
CA ILE A 76 -4.22 1.83 5.51
C ILE A 76 -3.47 0.51 5.67
N LEU A 77 -2.99 0.24 6.88
CA LEU A 77 -2.59 -1.10 7.29
C LEU A 77 -3.64 -1.64 8.24
N SER A 78 -4.26 -2.77 7.87
CA SER A 78 -5.26 -3.47 8.66
C SER A 78 -4.72 -4.77 9.21
N LYS A 79 -5.13 -5.17 10.42
CA LYS A 79 -4.78 -6.47 11.00
C LYS A 79 -5.46 -7.64 10.28
N THR A 80 -6.56 -7.37 9.58
CA THR A 80 -7.23 -8.36 8.73
C THR A 80 -6.65 -8.28 7.33
N TRP A 81 -5.87 -9.29 6.94
CA TRP A 81 -5.13 -9.31 5.67
C TRP A 81 -5.58 -10.41 4.72
N ASN A 82 -6.21 -11.47 5.23
CA ASN A 82 -6.60 -12.64 4.45
C ASN A 82 -8.07 -12.54 4.05
N MET A 83 -8.36 -11.84 2.95
CA MET A 83 -9.72 -11.71 2.42
C MET A 83 -9.72 -11.56 0.90
N HIS A 84 -10.88 -11.78 0.29
CA HIS A 84 -11.12 -11.45 -1.11
C HIS A 84 -11.34 -9.94 -1.23
N LEU A 85 -10.47 -9.27 -2.01
CA LEU A 85 -10.45 -7.81 -2.17
C LEU A 85 -10.60 -7.05 -0.84
N ALA A 86 -11.67 -6.26 -0.67
CA ALA A 86 -11.97 -5.50 0.54
C ALA A 86 -13.33 -5.88 1.15
N ASP A 87 -13.83 -7.08 0.83
CA ASP A 87 -15.19 -7.51 1.15
C ASP A 87 -15.42 -7.61 2.66
N ASP A 88 -14.43 -8.10 3.40
CA ASP A 88 -14.46 -8.25 4.86
C ASP A 88 -13.75 -7.08 5.59
N TYR A 89 -13.50 -5.98 4.91
CA TYR A 89 -12.79 -4.84 5.48
C TYR A 89 -13.60 -4.20 6.61
N LYS A 90 -12.96 -4.01 7.78
CA LYS A 90 -13.51 -3.26 8.90
C LYS A 90 -12.50 -2.25 9.42
N GLN A 91 -12.91 -0.99 9.48
CA GLN A 91 -12.09 0.11 10.00
C GLN A 91 -11.61 -0.11 11.45
N GLU A 92 -12.37 -0.85 12.26
CA GLU A 92 -11.97 -1.22 13.64
C GLU A 92 -10.67 -2.03 13.70
N ASN A 93 -10.31 -2.72 12.61
CA ASN A 93 -9.11 -3.54 12.51
C ASN A 93 -7.89 -2.77 11.98
N ASP A 94 -8.04 -1.48 11.69
CA ASP A 94 -6.94 -0.66 11.19
C ASP A 94 -5.84 -0.49 12.25
N ALA A 95 -4.64 -0.94 11.92
CA ALA A 95 -3.45 -0.67 12.71
C ALA A 95 -3.03 0.79 12.56
N ILE A 96 -3.10 1.36 11.35
CA ILE A 96 -2.80 2.77 11.09
C ILE A 96 -3.47 3.26 9.80
N ARG A 97 -3.75 4.57 9.75
CA ARG A 97 -4.12 5.32 8.55
C ARG A 97 -3.15 6.47 8.36
N VAL A 98 -2.66 6.64 7.14
CA VAL A 98 -1.69 7.68 6.78
C VAL A 98 -2.23 8.46 5.59
N GLU A 99 -2.35 9.78 5.73
CA GLU A 99 -2.68 10.64 4.60
C GLU A 99 -1.44 10.92 3.76
N VAL A 100 -1.54 10.74 2.46
CA VAL A 100 -0.46 11.03 1.50
C VAL A 100 -1.01 11.79 0.30
N VAL A 101 -0.15 12.56 -0.36
CA VAL A 101 -0.49 13.22 -1.63
C VAL A 101 0.00 12.33 -2.78
N PRO A 102 -0.88 11.89 -3.70
CA PRO A 102 -0.44 11.12 -4.85
C PRO A 102 0.43 11.97 -5.79
N ILE A 103 1.50 11.37 -6.28
CA ILE A 103 2.41 12.00 -7.24
C ILE A 103 1.97 11.62 -8.65
N LYS A 104 1.78 12.62 -9.51
CA LYS A 104 1.50 12.39 -10.94
C LYS A 104 2.81 12.18 -11.71
N ASN A 105 2.97 11.00 -12.27
CA ASN A 105 4.09 10.60 -13.11
C ASN A 105 3.90 11.01 -14.57
N LYS A 106 5.03 11.11 -15.30
CA LYS A 106 5.03 11.40 -16.74
C LYS A 106 4.76 10.16 -17.60
N ASN A 107 5.23 9.00 -17.13
CA ASN A 107 5.15 7.74 -17.85
C ASN A 107 3.98 6.91 -17.34
N LEU A 108 3.34 6.19 -18.27
CA LEU A 108 2.30 5.23 -17.94
C LEU A 108 2.91 3.99 -17.30
N THR A 109 2.44 3.62 -16.13
CA THR A 109 2.70 2.33 -15.51
C THR A 109 1.52 1.40 -15.80
N GLU A 110 1.68 0.57 -16.83
CA GLU A 110 0.60 -0.28 -17.36
C GLU A 110 0.10 -1.30 -16.32
N ALA A 111 0.98 -1.87 -15.50
CA ALA A 111 0.61 -2.85 -14.47
C ALA A 111 0.88 -2.27 -13.07
N LEU A 112 -0.06 -2.43 -12.14
CA LEU A 112 0.11 -2.01 -10.75
C LEU A 112 1.37 -2.65 -10.19
N THR A 113 2.28 -1.82 -9.69
CA THR A 113 3.60 -2.24 -9.23
C THR A 113 3.84 -1.78 -7.80
N TYR A 114 4.38 -2.68 -6.99
CA TYR A 114 4.88 -2.39 -5.65
C TYR A 114 6.39 -2.49 -5.62
N GLU A 115 7.04 -1.48 -5.05
CA GLU A 115 8.48 -1.43 -4.85
C GLU A 115 8.77 -1.12 -3.38
N VAL A 116 9.72 -1.83 -2.79
CA VAL A 116 10.24 -1.50 -1.46
C VAL A 116 11.63 -0.92 -1.66
N ILE A 117 11.81 0.34 -1.28
CA ILE A 117 13.02 1.12 -1.56
C ILE A 117 13.70 1.47 -0.24
N ALA A 118 14.97 1.13 -0.09
CA ALA A 118 15.76 1.55 1.06
C ALA A 118 16.09 3.04 0.96
N LYS A 119 15.71 3.82 1.99
CA LYS A 119 16.11 5.22 2.13
C LYS A 119 17.43 5.35 2.88
N ASN A 120 17.62 4.51 3.89
CA ASN A 120 18.87 4.33 4.61
C ASN A 120 18.87 2.94 5.28
N LYS A 121 19.81 2.68 6.21
CA LYS A 121 19.94 1.38 6.88
C LYS A 121 18.70 0.96 7.69
N ASN A 122 17.94 1.92 8.20
CA ASN A 122 16.79 1.65 9.08
C ASN A 122 15.47 2.17 8.49
N LYS A 123 15.48 2.94 7.41
CA LYS A 123 14.27 3.51 6.79
C LYS A 123 14.00 2.91 5.43
N GLY A 124 12.76 2.50 5.20
CA GLY A 124 12.26 2.02 3.94
C GLY A 124 11.07 2.83 3.46
N LEU A 125 10.80 2.72 2.16
CA LEU A 125 9.66 3.32 1.49
C LEU A 125 8.96 2.23 0.68
N ILE A 126 7.68 1.98 0.95
CA ILE A 126 6.84 1.17 0.09
C ILE A 126 6.20 2.10 -0.92
N LYS A 127 6.58 1.98 -2.19
CA LYS A 127 6.04 2.77 -3.29
C LYS A 127 5.07 1.92 -4.10
N VAL A 128 3.88 2.45 -4.33
CA VAL A 128 2.85 1.86 -5.17
C VAL A 128 2.67 2.74 -6.39
N THR A 129 2.74 2.16 -7.58
CA THR A 129 2.58 2.91 -8.83
C THR A 129 1.61 2.20 -9.75
N TRP A 130 0.63 2.92 -10.27
CA TRP A 130 -0.27 2.43 -11.29
C TRP A 130 -0.81 3.55 -12.15
N GLU A 131 -0.97 3.27 -13.44
CA GLU A 131 -1.35 4.26 -14.43
C GLU A 131 -0.38 5.46 -14.35
N TYR A 132 -0.86 6.68 -14.08
CA TYR A 132 -0.01 7.86 -13.92
C TYR A 132 0.18 8.30 -12.47
N LEU A 133 -0.27 7.53 -11.49
CA LEU A 133 -0.18 7.91 -10.08
C LEU A 133 0.78 7.01 -9.30
N SER A 134 1.52 7.64 -8.39
CA SER A 134 2.28 6.95 -7.34
C SER A 134 1.87 7.44 -5.96
N VAL A 135 1.79 6.52 -5.00
CA VAL A 135 1.74 6.82 -3.58
C VAL A 135 2.83 6.07 -2.86
N SER A 136 3.22 6.53 -1.68
CA SER A 136 4.27 5.89 -0.92
C SER A 136 4.05 5.95 0.58
N LEU A 137 4.39 4.86 1.26
CA LEU A 137 4.35 4.72 2.71
C LEU A 137 5.78 4.61 3.24
N GLU A 138 6.18 5.56 4.08
CA GLU A 138 7.46 5.50 4.78
C GLU A 138 7.34 4.66 6.05
N PHE A 139 8.40 3.90 6.34
CA PHE A 139 8.53 3.16 7.59
C PHE A 139 9.97 3.16 8.08
N GLU A 140 10.14 3.07 9.39
CA GLU A 140 11.43 2.99 10.06
C GLU A 140 11.49 1.72 10.92
N ASN A 141 12.53 0.93 10.80
CA ASN A 141 12.78 -0.22 11.65
C ASN A 141 13.07 0.25 13.07
N LYS A 142 12.47 -0.43 14.05
CA LYS A 142 12.72 -0.19 15.46
C LYS A 142 13.94 -0.95 15.97
#